data_AF-A0A7U6J687-F1
#
_entry.id   AF-A0A7U6J687-F1
#
_cell.length_a   1.000
_cell.length_b   1.000
_cell.length_c   1.000
_cell.angle_alpha   90.00
_cell.angle_beta   90.00
_cell.angle_gamma   90.00
#
_symmetry.space_group_name_H-M   'P 1'
#
loop_
_entity.id
_entity.type
_entity.pdbx_description
1 polymer ?
#
loop_
_entity_poly.entity_id
_entity_poly.type
_entity_poly.pdbx_seq_one_letter_code
_entity_poly.pdbx_strand_id
1 'polypeptide(L)' 'MKDRVEWNITEIARTFRCCRDTARKKIKEAGVAPCGKRGVVPVYDPVEVGRALFSKEGGL' A
#
# COMPACT_ATOMS: atom_id res chain seq x y z
N MET A 1 1.63 1.65 23.56
CA MET A 1 2.05 1.97 22.18
C MET A 1 1.01 1.38 21.25
N LYS A 2 0.42 2.15 20.32
CA LYS A 2 -0.43 1.55 19.29
C LYS A 2 0.51 0.82 18.33
N ASP A 3 0.38 -0.50 18.24
CA ASP A 3 1.03 -1.27 17.17
C ASP A 3 0.55 -0.70 15.84
N ARG A 4 1.45 0.00 15.13
CA ARG A 4 1.13 0.51 13.80
C ARG A 4 1.04 -0.72 12.90
N VAL A 5 -0.15 -1.00 12.37
CA VAL A 5 -0.34 -2.06 11.39
C VAL A 5 0.41 -1.63 10.13
N GLU A 6 1.31 -2.47 9.64
CA GLU A 6 2.09 -2.25 8.42
C GLU A 6 1.75 -3.34 7.42
N TRP A 7 1.68 -2.99 6.13
CA TRP A 7 1.40 -3.95 5.06
C TRP A 7 2.57 -4.10 4.10
N ASN A 8 2.92 -5.33 3.76
CA ASN A 8 3.74 -5.62 2.59
C ASN A 8 2.88 -5.70 1.32
N ILE A 9 3.53 -5.84 0.15
CA ILE A 9 2.81 -5.85 -1.14
C ILE A 9 1.78 -6.98 -1.29
N THR A 10 1.99 -8.13 -0.63
CA THR A 10 1.06 -9.26 -0.64
C THR A 10 -0.19 -8.94 0.16
N GLU A 11 -0.05 -8.29 1.31
CA GLU A 11 -1.19 -7.84 2.14
C GLU A 11 -2.00 -6.78 1.39
N ILE A 12 -1.33 -5.82 0.73
CA ILE A 12 -2.00 -4.82 -0.11
C ILE A 12 -2.74 -5.51 -1.27
N ALA A 13 -2.07 -6.38 -2.03
CA ALA A 13 -2.69 -7.10 -3.14
C ALA A 13 -3.95 -7.88 -2.70
N ARG A 14 -3.89 -8.54 -1.53
CA ARG A 14 -5.02 -9.25 -0.95
C ARG A 14 -6.16 -8.32 -0.55
N THR A 15 -5.87 -7.20 0.12
CA THR A 15 -6.89 -6.23 0.58
C THR A 15 -7.61 -5.58 -0.59
N PHE A 16 -6.87 -5.18 -1.64
CA PHE A 16 -7.43 -4.52 -2.82
C PHE A 16 -7.85 -5.49 -3.93
N ARG A 17 -7.86 -6.81 -3.65
CA ARG A 17 -8.27 -7.88 -4.57
C ARG A 17 -7.64 -7.77 -5.96
N CYS A 18 -6.31 -7.57 -6.01
CA CYS A 18 -5.56 -7.46 -7.24
C CYS A 18 -4.25 -8.28 -7.19
N CYS A 19 -3.59 -8.45 -8.34
CA CYS A 19 -2.28 -9.10 -8.38
C CYS A 19 -1.20 -8.20 -7.75
N ARG A 20 -0.13 -8.82 -7.21
CA ARG A 20 1.00 -8.09 -6.58
C ARG A 20 1.66 -7.07 -7.49
N ASP A 21 1.78 -7.37 -8.78
CA ASP A 21 2.36 -6.45 -9.76
C ASP A 21 1.46 -5.24 -10.02
N THR A 22 0.14 -5.46 -10.05
CA THR A 22 -0.84 -4.37 -10.13
C THR A 22 -0.78 -3.49 -8.88
N ALA A 23 -0.74 -4.08 -7.69
CA ALA A 23 -0.55 -3.33 -6.44
C ALA A 23 0.74 -2.51 -6.49
N ARG A 24 1.86 -3.12 -6.91
CA ARG A 24 3.17 -2.44 -6.98
C ARG A 24 3.12 -1.26 -7.95
N LYS A 25 2.54 -1.46 -9.13
CA LYS A 25 2.37 -0.41 -10.14
C LYS A 25 1.55 0.74 -9.59
N LYS A 26 0.37 0.47 -9.00
CA LYS A 26 -0.51 1.51 -8.47
C LYS A 26 0.12 2.29 -7.32
N ILE A 27 0.79 1.62 -6.37
CA ILE A 27 1.52 2.27 -5.26
C ILE A 27 2.61 3.20 -5.81
N LYS A 28 3.40 2.72 -6.78
CA LYS A 28 4.45 3.52 -7.43
C LYS A 28 3.87 4.72 -8.18
N GLU A 29 2.80 4.53 -8.95
CA GLU A 29 2.11 5.58 -9.69
C GLU A 29 1.40 6.60 -8.78
N ALA A 30 1.10 6.21 -7.55
CA ALA A 30 0.54 7.09 -6.54
C ALA A 30 1.61 7.74 -5.65
N GLY A 31 2.90 7.44 -5.89
CA GLY A 31 4.02 8.06 -5.17
C GLY A 31 4.15 7.65 -3.70
N VAL A 32 3.54 6.54 -3.29
CA VAL A 32 3.60 6.08 -1.89
C VAL A 32 4.94 5.42 -1.64
N ALA A 33 5.70 5.99 -0.70
CA ALA A 33 6.96 5.43 -0.23
C ALA A 33 6.74 4.38 0.86
N PRO A 34 7.60 3.35 0.99
CA PRO A 34 7.59 2.46 2.14
C PRO A 34 7.84 3.25 3.43
N CYS A 35 7.09 2.96 4.49
CA CYS A 35 7.33 3.51 5.83
C CYS A 35 8.44 2.76 6.58
N GLY A 36 8.86 1.61 6.06
CA GLY A 36 9.93 0.80 6.62
C GLY A 36 10.19 -0.46 5.82
N LYS A 37 10.88 -1.41 6.45
CA LYS A 37 11.10 -2.75 5.91
C LYS A 37 11.07 -3.80 7.01
N ARG A 38 10.53 -4.98 6.71
CA ARG A 38 10.64 -6.19 7.53
C ARG A 38 11.67 -7.12 6.88
N GLY A 39 12.89 -7.11 7.42
CA GLY A 39 14.05 -7.71 6.76
C GLY A 39 14.38 -6.96 5.46
N VAL A 40 14.23 -7.63 4.32
CA VAL A 40 14.42 -7.05 2.97
C VAL A 40 13.11 -6.63 2.30
N VAL A 41 11.96 -6.92 2.92
CA VAL A 41 10.64 -6.67 2.33
C VAL A 41 10.15 -5.28 2.73
N PRO A 42 9.87 -4.37 1.77
CA PRO A 42 9.29 -3.07 2.09
C PRO A 42 7.90 -3.21 2.70
N VAL A 43 7.61 -2.39 3.71
CA VAL A 43 6.29 -2.29 4.33
C VAL A 43 5.78 -0.85 4.21
N TYR A 44 4.46 -0.73 4.13
CA TYR A 44 3.76 0.50 3.84
C TYR A 44 2.72 0.77 4.92
N ASP A 45 2.43 2.06 5.13
CA ASP A 45 1.35 2.48 5.99
C ASP A 45 -0.01 2.19 5.29
N PRO A 46 -0.90 1.38 5.89
CA PRO A 46 -2.19 1.05 5.31
C PRO A 46 -3.07 2.26 5.01
N VAL A 47 -2.96 3.33 5.82
CA VAL A 47 -3.75 4.55 5.66
C VAL A 47 -3.26 5.34 4.45
N GLU A 48 -1.94 5.45 4.27
CA GLU A 48 -1.37 6.11 3.09
C GLU A 48 -1.67 5.34 1.82
N VAL A 49 -1.52 4.02 1.84
CA VAL A 49 -1.87 3.15 0.70
C VAL A 49 -3.35 3.27 0.35
N GLY A 50 -4.24 3.24 1.36
CA GLY A 50 -5.68 3.43 1.16
C GLY A 50 -5.99 4.76 0.49
N ARG A 51 -5.52 5.87 1.06
CA ARG A 51 -5.71 7.20 0.47
C ARG A 51 -5.19 7.26 -0.97
N ALA A 52 -3.98 6.79 -1.21
CA ALA A 52 -3.35 6.84 -2.51
C ALA A 52 -4.09 6.03 -3.59
N LEU A 53 -4.62 4.85 -3.22
CA LEU A 53 -5.30 3.96 -4.15
C LEU A 53 -6.76 4.34 -4.40
N PHE A 54 -7.46 4.94 -3.42
CA PHE A 54 -8.86 5.35 -3.55
C PHE A 54 -9.02 6.82 -4.00
N SER A 55 -8.05 7.72 -3.76
CA SER A 55 -8.15 9.12 -4.19
C SER A 55 -7.99 9.35 -5.70
N LYS A 56 -7.68 8.30 -6.48
CA LYS A 56 -7.56 8.37 -7.95
C LYS A 56 -8.83 7.96 -8.70
N GLU A 57 -9.83 7.43 -8.00
CA GLU A 57 -11.19 7.42 -8.56
C GLU A 57 -11.79 8.80 -8.30
N GLY A 58 -12.32 9.42 -9.36
CA GLY A 58 -12.86 10.78 -9.33
C GLY A 58 -13.68 11.02 -8.07
N GLY A 59 -13.44 12.17 -7.44
CA GLY A 59 -14.18 12.61 -6.27
C GLY A 59 -15.68 12.38 -6.42
N LEU A 60 -16.31 11.99 -5.32
CA LEU A 60 -17.76 12.00 -5.15
C LEU A 60 -18.35 13.34 -5.63
#